data_AF-A0A1H1JAJ6-F1
#
_entry.id   AF-A0A1H1JAJ6-F1
#
_cell.length_a   1.000
_cell.length_b   1.000
_cell.length_c   1.000
_cell.angle_alpha   90.00
_cell.angle_beta   90.00
_cell.angle_gamma   90.00
#
_symmetry.space_group_name_H-M   'P 1'
#
loop_
_entity.id
_entity.type
_entity.pdbx_description
1 polymer ?
#
loop_
_entity_poly.entity_id
_entity_poly.type
_entity_poly.pdbx_seq_one_letter_code
_entity_poly.pdbx_strand_id
1 'polypeptide(L)'
;MTVNIEAWRKVFKQVVSGLANEGSQRRGWFGIGPEQSSPGEEFNMFFNDVAAKALLARKDNGFTEPQQCAAQELYNLMRKLSDETPDNIFPEDLIDDPRWIEVRLAAARLLALL
;
A
#
# COMPACT_ATOMS: atom_id res chain seq x y z
N MET A 1 23.32 10.59 -2.83
CA MET A 1 22.71 9.72 -3.85
C MET A 1 21.50 10.44 -4.40
N THR A 2 21.49 10.75 -5.70
CA THR A 2 20.29 11.24 -6.38
C THR A 2 19.30 10.08 -6.45
N VAL A 3 18.22 10.16 -5.68
CA VAL A 3 17.16 9.14 -5.72
C VAL A 3 16.51 9.19 -7.11
N ASN A 4 16.52 8.07 -7.83
CA ASN A 4 15.84 7.95 -9.11
C ASN A 4 14.33 7.92 -8.87
N ILE A 5 13.67 9.04 -9.18
CA ILE A 5 12.25 9.21 -8.91
C ILE A 5 11.36 8.28 -9.73
N GLU A 6 11.77 7.92 -10.95
CA GLU A 6 11.02 6.99 -11.79
C GLU A 6 11.06 5.57 -11.22
N ALA A 7 12.24 5.13 -10.76
CA ALA A 7 12.38 3.86 -10.07
C ALA A 7 11.53 3.83 -8.80
N TRP A 8 11.51 4.92 -8.04
CA TRP A 8 10.71 5.04 -6.83
C TRP A 8 9.20 4.95 -7.12
N ARG A 9 8.72 5.67 -8.14
CA ARG A 9 7.32 5.59 -8.59
C ARG A 9 6.94 4.19 -9.06
N LYS A 10 7.86 3.49 -9.73
CA LYS A 10 7.64 2.10 -10.17
C LYS A 10 7.41 1.17 -8.98
N VAL A 11 8.25 1.26 -7.94
CA VAL A 11 8.06 0.46 -6.71
C VAL A 11 6.77 0.86 -5.99
N PHE A 12 6.47 2.15 -5.87
CA PHE A 12 5.20 2.63 -5.31
C PHE A 12 3.99 2.01 -6.04
N LYS A 13 3.99 2.02 -7.38
CA LYS A 13 2.93 1.42 -8.19
C LYS A 13 2.80 -0.09 -7.95
N GLN A 14 3.92 -0.81 -7.79
CA GLN A 14 3.90 -2.24 -7.49
C GLN A 14 3.25 -2.52 -6.13
N VAL A 15 3.63 -1.78 -5.09
CA VAL A 15 3.03 -1.93 -3.75
C VAL A 15 1.55 -1.57 -3.77
N VAL A 16 1.15 -0.45 -4.40
CA VAL A 16 -0.27 -0.09 -4.55
C VAL A 16 -1.04 -1.18 -5.29
N SER A 17 -0.45 -1.81 -6.31
CA SER A 17 -1.07 -2.94 -7.00
C SER A 17 -1.22 -4.19 -6.11
N GLY A 18 -0.30 -4.42 -5.17
CA GLY A 18 -0.41 -5.48 -4.17
C GLY A 18 -1.55 -5.21 -3.18
N LEU A 19 -1.62 -3.99 -2.65
CA LEU A 19 -2.69 -3.53 -1.75
C LEU A 19 -4.08 -3.64 -2.38
N ALA A 20 -4.21 -3.37 -3.68
CA ALA A 20 -5.49 -3.46 -4.39
C ALA A 20 -5.95 -4.90 -4.68
N ASN A 21 -5.09 -5.92 -4.52
CA ASN A 21 -5.35 -7.27 -5.00
C ASN A 21 -5.66 -8.25 -3.85
N GLU A 22 -6.94 -8.36 -3.49
CA GLU A 22 -7.42 -9.31 -2.49
C GLU A 22 -7.07 -10.77 -2.84
N GLY A 23 -7.16 -11.16 -4.11
CA GLY A 23 -6.87 -12.53 -4.54
C GLY A 23 -5.42 -12.93 -4.27
N SER A 24 -4.48 -12.02 -4.55
CA SER A 24 -3.06 -12.23 -4.22
C SER A 24 -2.83 -12.21 -2.70
N GLN A 25 -3.47 -11.32 -1.96
CA GLN A 25 -3.36 -11.27 -0.49
C GLN A 25 -3.87 -12.56 0.15
N ARG A 26 -5.06 -13.05 -0.24
CA ARG A 26 -5.59 -14.32 0.26
C ARG A 26 -4.68 -15.50 -0.03
N ARG A 27 -4.12 -15.58 -1.25
CA ARG A 27 -3.17 -16.64 -1.57
C ARG A 27 -1.88 -16.53 -0.75
N GLY A 28 -1.33 -15.32 -0.64
CA GLY A 28 -0.05 -15.08 -0.01
C GLY A 28 -0.08 -15.18 1.52
N TRP A 29 -1.05 -14.51 2.14
CA TRP A 29 -1.16 -14.41 3.59
C TRP A 29 -1.58 -15.72 4.25
N PHE A 30 -2.37 -16.55 3.56
CA PHE A 30 -2.81 -17.85 4.07
C PHE A 30 -1.92 -19.01 3.57
N GLY A 31 -0.81 -18.72 2.88
CA GLY A 31 0.14 -19.73 2.41
C GLY A 31 -0.43 -20.71 1.37
N ILE A 32 -1.46 -20.30 0.63
CA ILE A 32 -2.14 -21.13 -0.38
C ILE A 32 -1.39 -21.04 -1.73
N GLY A 33 -0.75 -19.91 -2.01
CA GLY A 33 -0.02 -19.64 -3.26
C GLY A 33 1.50 -19.82 -3.15
N PRO A 34 2.23 -19.73 -4.28
CA PRO A 34 3.68 -19.66 -4.28
C PRO A 34 4.19 -18.34 -3.67
N GLU A 35 3.34 -17.32 -3.59
CA GLU A 35 3.64 -16.07 -2.92
C GLU A 35 3.62 -16.31 -1.39
N GLN A 36 4.68 -15.95 -0.67
CA GLN A 36 4.65 -15.85 0.79
C GLN A 36 4.72 -14.37 1.15
N SER A 37 3.70 -13.91 1.85
CA SER A 37 3.61 -12.55 2.37
C SER A 37 2.75 -12.58 3.63
N SER A 38 2.63 -11.46 4.32
CA SER A 38 1.85 -11.26 5.51
C SER A 38 1.26 -9.86 5.51
N PRO A 39 0.19 -9.62 6.29
CA PRO A 39 -0.29 -8.28 6.54
C PRO A 39 0.84 -7.31 6.95
N GLY A 40 1.68 -7.72 7.90
CA GLY A 40 2.80 -6.90 8.38
C GLY A 40 3.79 -6.53 7.29
N GLU A 41 4.07 -7.44 6.34
CA GLU A 41 4.92 -7.14 5.18
C GLU A 41 4.30 -6.10 4.25
N GLU A 42 2.98 -6.09 4.04
CA GLU A 42 2.32 -5.05 3.23
C GLU A 42 2.45 -3.67 3.87
N PHE A 43 2.29 -3.58 5.20
CA PHE A 43 2.55 -2.34 5.95
C PHE A 43 4.02 -1.91 5.81
N ASN A 44 4.95 -2.85 5.95
CA ASN A 44 6.39 -2.59 5.85
C ASN A 44 6.77 -2.09 4.45
N MET A 45 6.29 -2.77 3.41
CA MET A 45 6.53 -2.39 2.01
C MET A 45 6.01 -0.98 1.72
N PHE A 46 4.84 -0.62 2.22
CA PHE A 46 4.25 0.69 1.99
C PHE A 46 4.96 1.82 2.78
N PHE A 47 5.23 1.61 4.07
CA PHE A 47 5.76 2.65 4.95
C PHE A 47 7.28 2.78 4.92
N ASN A 48 8.01 1.67 4.77
CA ASN A 48 9.46 1.65 4.90
C ASN A 48 10.14 1.45 3.55
N ASP A 49 9.79 0.41 2.79
CA ASP A 49 10.50 0.10 1.53
C ASP A 49 10.21 1.16 0.47
N VAL A 50 8.93 1.48 0.29
CA VAL A 50 8.49 2.58 -0.56
C VAL A 50 8.69 3.92 0.15
N ALA A 51 8.81 3.97 1.47
CA ALA A 51 8.87 5.23 2.21
C ALA A 51 7.79 6.22 1.72
N ALA A 52 6.54 5.77 1.60
CA ALA A 52 5.46 6.50 0.90
C ALA A 52 5.32 7.96 1.34
N LYS A 53 5.49 8.24 2.64
CA LYS A 53 5.50 9.61 3.17
C LYS A 53 6.54 10.50 2.49
N ALA A 54 7.76 9.99 2.32
CA ALA A 54 8.86 10.73 1.73
C ALA A 54 8.63 10.96 0.23
N LEU A 55 8.09 9.97 -0.50
CA LEU A 55 7.72 10.14 -1.91
C LEU A 55 6.64 11.21 -2.08
N LEU A 56 5.58 11.17 -1.27
CA LEU A 56 4.44 12.09 -1.37
C LEU A 56 4.80 13.53 -0.97
N ALA A 57 5.80 13.72 -0.11
CA ALA A 57 6.27 15.04 0.29
C ALA A 57 7.13 15.74 -0.78
N ARG A 58 7.57 15.02 -1.82
CA ARG A 58 8.43 15.59 -2.87
C ARG A 58 7.61 16.37 -3.89
N LYS A 59 8.07 17.57 -4.23
CA LYS A 59 7.48 18.40 -5.30
C LYS A 59 7.68 17.83 -6.70
N ASP A 60 8.72 17.02 -6.89
CA ASP A 60 9.09 16.41 -8.16
C ASP A 60 8.66 14.94 -8.28
N ASN A 61 7.70 14.51 -7.45
CA ASN A 61 7.24 13.11 -7.43
C ASN A 61 6.54 12.64 -8.71
N GLY A 62 6.25 13.56 -9.64
CA GLY A 62 5.67 13.26 -10.93
C GLY A 62 4.19 12.85 -10.91
N PHE A 63 3.49 13.08 -9.79
CA PHE A 63 2.05 12.88 -9.71
C PHE A 63 1.27 14.10 -10.20
N THR A 64 0.18 13.83 -10.93
CA THR A 64 -0.85 14.83 -11.19
C THR A 64 -1.63 15.13 -9.91
N GLU A 65 -2.37 16.24 -9.87
CA GLU A 65 -3.18 16.59 -8.69
C GLU A 65 -4.18 15.47 -8.29
N PRO A 66 -4.93 14.83 -9.22
CA PRO A 66 -5.79 13.71 -8.86
C PRO A 66 -5.02 12.50 -8.29
N GLN A 67 -3.86 12.16 -8.86
CA GLN A 67 -3.00 11.09 -8.35
C GLN A 67 -2.48 11.41 -6.95
N GLN A 68 -2.05 12.66 -6.72
CA GLN A 68 -1.57 13.12 -5.43
C GLN A 68 -2.67 13.05 -4.37
N CYS A 69 -3.89 13.49 -4.69
CA CYS A 69 -5.03 13.42 -3.77
C CYS A 69 -5.37 11.97 -3.41
N ALA A 70 -5.48 11.08 -4.40
CA ALA A 70 -5.77 9.66 -4.16
C ALA A 70 -4.63 8.95 -3.39
N ALA A 71 -3.38 9.30 -3.65
CA ALA A 71 -2.23 8.75 -2.93
C ALA A 71 -2.17 9.23 -1.47
N GLN A 72 -2.54 10.50 -1.22
CA GLN A 72 -2.63 11.03 0.13
C GLN A 72 -3.79 10.40 0.91
N GLU A 73 -4.92 10.15 0.26
CA GLU A 73 -6.05 9.42 0.85
C GLU A 73 -5.64 8.00 1.26
N LEU A 74 -5.02 7.24 0.36
CA LEU A 74 -4.51 5.90 0.66
C LEU A 74 -3.50 5.93 1.82
N TYR A 75 -2.57 6.89 1.81
CA TYR A 75 -1.59 7.04 2.89
C TYR A 75 -2.27 7.29 4.24
N ASN A 76 -3.28 8.15 4.28
CA ASN A 76 -4.00 8.47 5.51
C ASN A 76 -4.77 7.25 6.04
N LEU A 77 -5.41 6.47 5.17
CA LEU A 77 -6.11 5.24 5.54
C LEU A 77 -5.15 4.19 6.10
N MET A 78 -4.05 3.93 5.38
CA MET A 78 -2.99 3.03 5.84
C MET A 78 -2.44 3.48 7.20
N ARG A 79 -2.25 4.79 7.40
CA ARG A 79 -1.70 5.31 8.65
C ARG A 79 -2.68 5.12 9.80
N LYS A 80 -3.94 5.49 9.59
CA LYS A 80 -5.01 5.30 10.58
C LYS A 80 -5.13 3.84 10.98
N LEU A 81 -5.16 2.94 10.01
CA LEU A 81 -5.23 1.51 10.28
C LEU A 81 -3.99 1.03 11.06
N SER A 82 -2.79 1.44 10.67
CA SER A 82 -1.56 1.11 11.41
C SER A 82 -1.56 1.61 12.86
N ASP A 83 -2.17 2.77 13.14
CA ASP A 83 -2.28 3.32 14.50
C ASP A 83 -3.30 2.55 15.37
N GLU A 84 -4.26 1.87 14.73
CA GLU A 84 -5.34 1.13 15.39
C GLU A 84 -5.12 -0.39 15.43
N THR A 85 -4.02 -0.89 14.85
CA THR A 85 -3.73 -2.33 14.74
C THR A 85 -2.57 -2.70 15.67
N PRO A 86 -2.64 -3.84 16.39
CA PRO A 86 -1.50 -4.32 17.19
C PRO A 86 -0.29 -4.67 16.31
N ASP A 87 0.90 -4.72 16.93
CA ASP A 87 2.16 -5.02 16.22
C ASP A 87 2.13 -6.36 15.46
N ASN A 88 1.41 -7.34 15.99
CA ASN A 88 1.19 -8.63 15.34
C ASN A 88 -0.18 -8.64 14.67
N ILE A 89 -0.18 -8.71 13.34
CA ILE A 89 -1.37 -8.68 12.51
C ILE A 89 -1.55 -10.07 11.87
N PHE A 90 -2.62 -10.76 12.23
CA PHE A 90 -2.94 -12.06 11.65
C PHE A 90 -3.81 -11.89 10.39
N PRO A 91 -3.60 -12.72 9.34
CA PRO A 91 -4.39 -12.66 8.11
C PRO A 91 -5.90 -12.71 8.33
N GLU A 92 -6.36 -13.58 9.21
CA GLU A 92 -7.78 -13.79 9.56
C GLU A 92 -8.46 -12.56 10.16
N ASP A 93 -7.70 -11.74 10.89
CA ASP A 93 -8.23 -10.54 11.54
C ASP A 93 -8.32 -9.36 10.57
N LEU A 94 -7.50 -9.35 9.50
CA LEU A 94 -7.38 -8.19 8.62
C LEU A 94 -8.05 -8.37 7.25
N ILE A 95 -7.99 -9.55 6.65
CA ILE A 95 -8.36 -9.73 5.23
C ILE A 95 -9.82 -9.32 4.93
N ASP A 96 -10.71 -9.52 5.90
CA ASP A 96 -12.13 -9.20 5.83
C ASP A 96 -12.50 -7.99 6.73
N ASP A 97 -11.52 -7.31 7.33
CA ASP A 97 -11.74 -6.09 8.11
C ASP A 97 -12.28 -4.98 7.18
N PRO A 98 -13.41 -4.32 7.51
CA PRO A 98 -13.95 -3.20 6.74
C PRO A 98 -12.94 -2.08 6.48
N ARG A 99 -12.04 -1.81 7.42
CA ARG A 99 -10.98 -0.80 7.30
C ARG A 99 -9.93 -1.21 6.28
N TRP A 100 -9.58 -2.50 6.22
CA TRP A 100 -8.68 -3.00 5.17
C TRP A 100 -9.36 -3.01 3.81
N ILE A 101 -10.65 -3.36 3.74
CA ILE A 101 -11.45 -3.24 2.52
C ILE A 101 -11.42 -1.79 2.00
N GLU A 102 -11.57 -0.80 2.88
CA GLU A 102 -11.47 0.62 2.52
C GLU A 102 -10.08 0.97 1.93
N VAL A 103 -9.00 0.49 2.55
CA VAL A 103 -7.63 0.60 2.03
C VAL A 103 -7.52 -0.02 0.63
N ARG A 104 -8.03 -1.25 0.43
CA ARG A 104 -7.99 -1.94 -0.87
C ARG A 104 -8.72 -1.12 -1.94
N LEU A 105 -9.89 -0.58 -1.61
CA LEU A 105 -10.67 0.26 -2.53
C LEU A 105 -9.93 1.55 -2.89
N ALA A 106 -9.33 2.23 -1.90
CA ALA A 106 -8.52 3.42 -2.15
C ALA A 106 -7.28 3.10 -3.01
N ALA A 107 -6.61 1.96 -2.77
CA ALA A 107 -5.50 1.48 -3.57
C ALA A 107 -5.92 1.19 -5.02
N ALA A 108 -7.08 0.54 -5.23
CA ALA A 108 -7.63 0.29 -6.55
C ALA A 108 -7.97 1.59 -7.30
N ARG A 109 -8.57 2.58 -6.61
CA ARG A 109 -8.82 3.92 -7.17
C ARG A 109 -7.53 4.60 -7.61
N LEU A 110 -6.51 4.59 -6.76
CA LEU A 110 -5.21 5.16 -7.08
C LEU A 110 -4.55 4.44 -8.26
N LEU A 111 -4.59 3.10 -8.27
CA LEU A 111 -3.99 2.29 -9.34
C LEU A 111 -4.60 2.61 -10.71
N ALA A 112 -5.91 2.87 -10.78
CA ALA A 112 -6.58 3.28 -12.00
C ALA A 112 -6.11 4.65 -12.53
N LEU A 113 -5.50 5.47 -11.67
CA LEU A 113 -4.95 6.78 -12.02
C LEU A 113 -3.45 6.71 -12.38
N LEU A 114 -2.72 5.65 -11.99
CA LEU A 114 -1.26 5.50 -12.14
C LEU A 114 -0.85 4.80 -13.44
#